data_AF-A0A2A3IXG4-F1
#
_entry.id   AF-A0A2A3IXG4-F1
#
_cell.length_a   1.000
_cell.length_b   1.000
_cell.length_c   1.000
_cell.angle_alpha   90.00
_cell.angle_beta   90.00
_cell.angle_gamma   90.00
#
_symmetry.space_group_name_H-M   'P 1'
#
loop_
_entity.id
_entity.type
_entity.pdbx_description
1 polymer ?
#
loop_
_entity_poly.entity_id
_entity_poly.type
_entity_poly.pdbx_seq_one_letter_code
_entity_poly.pdbx_strand_id
1 'polypeptide(L)'
;MTTRDVVEEFFGLLAGGDPDKVAEVFADDIDWYVPGSASLPWTGPRTKRSEVADYFRTLGANIGIRRVSGLGRTGMSAGAAPVRA
;
A
#
# COMPACT_ATOMS: atom_id res chain seq x y z
N MET A 1 -24.61 3.90 4.92
CA MET A 1 -23.28 3.89 4.30
C MET A 1 -22.90 5.33 3.98
N THR A 2 -21.88 5.82 4.66
CA THR A 2 -21.28 7.14 4.43
C THR A 2 -20.07 7.00 3.51
N THR A 3 -19.55 8.12 3.00
CA THR A 3 -18.26 8.13 2.30
C THR A 3 -17.13 7.56 3.16
N ARG A 4 -17.17 7.79 4.47
CA ARG A 4 -16.17 7.29 5.40
C ARG A 4 -16.19 5.76 5.47
N ASP A 5 -17.37 5.16 5.58
CA ASP A 5 -17.53 3.71 5.66
C ASP A 5 -16.90 3.03 4.43
N VAL A 6 -17.13 3.58 3.23
CA VAL A 6 -16.58 3.06 1.96
C VAL A 6 -15.05 3.16 1.92
N VAL A 7 -14.50 4.29 2.38
CA VAL A 7 -13.05 4.51 2.40
C VAL A 7 -12.37 3.57 3.40
N GLU A 8 -12.98 3.36 4.56
CA GLU A 8 -12.47 2.42 5.57
C GLU A 8 -12.49 0.97 5.07
N GLU A 9 -13.56 0.56 4.38
CA GLU A 9 -13.64 -0.73 3.71
C GLU A 9 -12.54 -0.90 2.64
N PHE A 10 -12.38 0.09 1.75
CA PHE A 10 -11.33 0.08 0.71
C PHE A 10 -9.93 -0.11 1.31
N PHE A 11 -9.57 0.65 2.36
CA PHE A 11 -8.26 0.50 2.99
C PHE A 11 -8.10 -0.83 3.71
N GLY A 12 -9.17 -1.38 4.29
CA GLY A 12 -9.17 -2.73 4.87
C GLY A 12 -8.85 -3.80 3.82
N LEU A 13 -9.51 -3.76 2.66
CA LEU A 13 -9.27 -4.67 1.55
C LEU A 13 -7.85 -4.51 0.99
N LEU A 14 -7.38 -3.27 0.83
CA LEU A 14 -6.04 -2.98 0.33
C LEU A 14 -4.96 -3.52 1.27
N ALA A 15 -5.14 -3.39 2.58
CA ALA A 15 -4.23 -3.97 3.58
C ALA A 15 -4.21 -5.51 3.55
N GLY A 16 -5.29 -6.15 3.09
CA GLY A 16 -5.37 -7.59 2.86
C GLY A 16 -4.51 -8.09 1.69
N GLY A 17 -4.06 -7.20 0.80
CA GLY A 17 -3.14 -7.53 -0.28
C GLY A 17 -3.73 -8.37 -1.41
N ASP A 18 -5.05 -8.36 -1.57
CA ASP A 18 -5.78 -9.10 -2.61
C ASP A 18 -6.40 -8.13 -3.62
N PRO A 19 -5.77 -7.92 -4.80
CA PRO A 19 -6.24 -6.99 -5.82
C PRO A 19 -7.67 -7.26 -6.32
N ASP A 20 -8.09 -8.53 -6.35
CA ASP A 20 -9.42 -8.89 -6.85
C ASP A 20 -10.50 -8.41 -5.86
N LYS A 21 -10.26 -8.60 -4.56
CA LYS A 21 -11.16 -8.09 -3.51
C LYS A 21 -11.21 -6.56 -3.48
N VAL A 22 -10.08 -5.89 -3.67
CA VAL A 22 -10.05 -4.43 -3.75
C VAL A 22 -10.91 -3.91 -4.91
N ALA A 23 -10.98 -4.63 -6.03
CA ALA A 23 -11.81 -4.23 -7.18
C ALA A 23 -13.32 -4.31 -6.89
N GLU A 24 -13.77 -5.14 -5.94
CA GLU A 24 -15.20 -5.34 -5.65
C GLU A 24 -15.90 -4.07 -5.16
N VAL A 25 -15.18 -3.17 -4.47
CA VAL A 25 -15.74 -1.91 -3.94
C VAL A 25 -15.80 -0.77 -4.96
N PHE A 26 -15.22 -0.94 -6.16
CA PHE A 26 -15.35 0.03 -7.24
C PHE A 26 -16.70 -0.15 -7.94
N ALA A 27 -17.24 0.90 -8.57
CA ALA A 27 -18.40 0.77 -9.46
C ALA A 27 -18.01 0.04 -10.76
N ASP A 28 -18.98 -0.55 -11.47
CA ASP A 28 -18.72 -1.21 -12.76
C ASP A 28 -18.12 -0.24 -13.79
N ASP A 29 -18.66 0.98 -13.83
CA ASP A 29 -18.16 2.12 -14.59
C ASP A 29 -17.49 3.12 -13.64
N ILE A 30 -16.27 3.53 -13.96
CA ILE A 30 -15.48 4.48 -13.18
C ILE A 30 -14.91 5.58 -14.07
N ASP A 31 -14.57 6.72 -13.48
CA ASP A 31 -13.71 7.73 -14.08
C ASP A 31 -12.51 7.90 -13.15
N TRP A 32 -11.45 7.13 -13.42
CA TRP A 32 -10.29 7.10 -12.55
C TRP A 32 -9.01 7.38 -13.32
N TYR A 33 -8.39 8.52 -13.01
CA TYR A 33 -7.09 8.90 -13.56
C TYR A 33 -5.99 8.87 -12.50
N VAL A 34 -4.92 8.11 -12.77
CA VAL A 34 -3.71 8.11 -11.95
C VAL A 34 -2.63 8.93 -12.66
N PRO A 35 -2.29 10.15 -12.18
CA PRO A 35 -1.30 10.99 -12.84
C PRO A 35 0.11 10.41 -12.70
N GLY A 36 0.92 10.57 -13.75
CA GLY A 36 2.35 10.28 -13.71
C GLY A 36 2.99 10.21 -15.09
N SER A 37 4.29 9.91 -15.11
CA SER A 37 5.05 9.73 -16.36
C SER A 37 4.57 8.49 -17.12
N ALA A 38 4.56 8.58 -18.46
CA ALA A 38 4.28 7.44 -19.34
C ALA A 38 5.27 6.26 -19.16
N SER A 39 6.42 6.50 -18.52
CA SER A 39 7.38 5.45 -18.15
C SER A 39 6.91 4.55 -17.00
N LEU A 40 5.85 4.92 -16.28
CA LEU A 40 5.31 4.15 -15.16
C LEU A 40 4.10 3.34 -15.64
N PRO A 41 4.19 1.99 -15.71
CA PRO A 41 3.19 1.18 -16.38
C PRO A 41 1.80 1.16 -15.71
N TRP A 42 1.68 1.67 -14.48
CA TRP A 42 0.41 1.77 -13.76
C TRP A 42 -0.29 3.14 -13.89
N THR A 43 0.33 4.15 -14.51
CA THR A 43 -0.28 5.48 -14.66
C THR A 43 -1.29 5.52 -15.81
N GLY A 44 -2.13 6.56 -15.85
CA GLY A 44 -3.15 6.75 -16.88
C GLY A 44 -4.58 6.48 -16.42
N PRO A 45 -5.55 6.48 -17.35
CA PRO A 45 -6.97 6.34 -17.07
C PRO A 45 -7.41 4.87 -16.87
N ARG A 46 -8.50 4.68 -16.13
CA ARG A 46 -9.36 3.49 -16.08
C ARG A 46 -10.81 3.91 -16.16
N THR A 47 -11.61 3.10 -16.83
CA THR A 47 -13.03 3.32 -17.07
C THR A 47 -13.93 2.20 -16.54
N LYS A 48 -13.36 1.04 -16.17
CA LYS A 48 -14.09 -0.14 -15.71
C LYS A 48 -13.49 -0.76 -14.45
N ARG A 49 -14.35 -1.34 -13.61
CA ARG A 49 -13.97 -2.16 -12.44
C ARG A 49 -12.93 -3.23 -12.78
N SER A 50 -13.09 -3.89 -13.93
CA SER A 50 -12.21 -4.99 -14.36
C SER A 50 -10.75 -4.59 -14.52
N GLU A 51 -10.45 -3.30 -14.67
CA GLU A 51 -9.09 -2.78 -14.82
C GLU A 51 -8.38 -2.52 -13.47
N VAL A 52 -9.13 -2.52 -12.37
CA VAL A 52 -8.64 -2.12 -11.03
C VAL A 52 -7.67 -3.16 -10.46
N ALA A 53 -7.99 -4.45 -10.57
CA ALA A 53 -7.12 -5.50 -10.05
C ALA A 53 -5.75 -5.49 -10.75
N ASP A 54 -5.74 -5.31 -12.07
CA ASP A 54 -4.51 -5.24 -12.87
C ASP A 54 -3.68 -3.99 -12.55
N TYR A 55 -4.32 -2.87 -12.19
CA TYR A 55 -3.61 -1.71 -11.66
C TYR A 55 -2.83 -2.05 -10.38
N PHE A 56 -3.47 -2.66 -9.39
CA PHE A 56 -2.80 -2.97 -8.12
C PHE A 56 -1.71 -4.03 -8.30
N ARG A 57 -1.91 -5.03 -9.17
CA ARG A 57 -0.87 -6.00 -9.55
C ARG A 57 0.34 -5.30 -10.19
N THR A 58 0.09 -4.43 -11.17
CA THR A 58 1.15 -3.68 -11.87
C THR A 58 1.89 -2.74 -10.93
N LEU A 59 1.17 -1.97 -10.11
CA LEU A 59 1.76 -1.09 -9.12
C LEU A 59 2.64 -1.90 -8.15
N GLY A 60 2.09 -2.93 -7.50
CA GLY A 60 2.80 -3.74 -6.51
C GLY A 60 4.07 -4.41 -7.04
N ALA A 61 4.06 -4.87 -8.29
CA ALA A 61 5.24 -5.44 -8.95
C ALA A 61 6.37 -4.43 -9.18
N ASN A 62 6.06 -3.12 -9.20
CA ASN A 62 7.02 -2.06 -9.52
C ASN A 62 7.43 -1.19 -8.32
N ILE A 63 6.60 -1.09 -7.27
CA ILE A 63 6.92 -0.35 -6.05
C ILE A 63 7.42 -1.30 -4.96
N GLY A 64 8.63 -1.84 -5.17
CA GLY A 64 9.26 -2.72 -4.19
C GLY A 64 9.31 -2.09 -2.80
N ILE A 65 8.67 -2.72 -1.82
CA ILE A 65 8.89 -2.38 -0.40
C ILE A 65 10.30 -2.85 -0.05
N ARG A 66 11.25 -1.91 0.01
CA ARG A 66 12.52 -2.19 0.70
C ARG A 66 12.18 -2.36 2.19
N ARG A 67 12.28 -3.59 2.70
CA ARG A 67 12.48 -3.76 4.14
C ARG A 67 13.76 -3.03 4.51
N VAL A 68 13.64 -2.00 5.34
CA VAL A 68 14.80 -1.38 5.99
C VAL A 68 15.28 -2.37 7.06
N SER A 69 16.13 -3.31 6.65
CA SER A 69 16.87 -4.17 7.56
C SER A 69 17.95 -3.32 8.24
N GLY A 70 17.59 -2.62 9.32
CA GLY A 70 18.51 -1.69 10.00
C GLY A 70 18.07 -1.14 11.36
N LEU A 71 16.79 -1.17 11.72
CA LEU A 71 16.36 -0.80 13.08
C LEU A 71 16.43 -2.02 14.01
N GLY A 72 17.58 -2.66 14.07
CA GLY A 72 17.94 -3.48 15.22
C GLY A 72 18.12 -2.53 16.40
N ARG A 73 17.39 -2.76 17.50
CA ARG A 73 17.59 -2.09 18.79
C ARG A 73 19.01 -2.41 19.28
N THR A 74 20.00 -1.65 18.81
CA THR A 74 21.39 -1.78 19.23
C THR A 74 21.79 -0.45 19.83
N GLY A 75 21.72 -0.37 21.16
CA GLY A 75 22.10 0.86 21.87
C GLY A 75 21.42 1.07 23.21
N MET A 76 21.32 0.05 24.07
CA MET A 76 21.25 0.30 25.51
C MET A 76 21.96 -0.84 26.26
N SER A 77 23.29 -0.88 26.10
CA SER A 77 24.14 -1.51 27.10
C SER A 77 24.30 -0.49 28.23
N ALA A 78 23.58 -0.70 29.33
CA ALA A 78 23.82 0.01 30.57
C ALA A 78 25.18 -0.45 31.12
N GLY A 79 26.20 0.38 30.91
CA GLY A 79 27.47 0.23 31.62
C GLY A 79 27.24 0.51 33.10
N ALA A 80 27.04 -0.54 33.89
CA ALA A 80 27.12 -0.46 35.34
C ALA A 80 28.59 -0.28 35.73
N ALA A 81 28.94 0.89 36.25
CA ALA A 81 30.23 1.11 36.91
C ALA A 81 30.25 0.38 38.26
N PRO A 82 31.36 -0.27 38.67
CA PRO A 82 31.45 -0.83 40.00
C PRO A 82 31.76 0.29 41.01
N VAL A 83 30.89 0.47 41.99
CA VAL A 83 31.25 1.10 43.26
C VAL A 83 32.18 0.14 43.99
N ARG A 84 33.43 0.58 44.21
CA ARG A 84 34.32 -0.07 45.17
C ARG A 84 33.99 0.44 46.57
N ALA A 85 33.81 -0.51 47.50
CA ALA A 85 33.80 -0.29 48.94
C ALA A 85 35.21 0.04 49.45
#